data_AF-A0A2N9G6B3-F1
#
_entry.id   AF-A0A2N9G6B3-F1
#
_cell.length_a   1.000
_cell.length_b   1.000
_cell.length_c   1.000
_cell.angle_alpha   90.00
_cell.angle_beta   90.00
_cell.angle_gamma   90.00
#
_symmetry.space_group_name_H-M   'P 1'
#
loop_
_entity.id
_entity.type
_entity.pdbx_description
1 polymer ?
#
loop_
_entity_poly.entity_id
_entity_poly.type
_entity_poly.pdbx_seq_one_letter_code
_entity_poly.pdbx_strand_id
1 'polypeptide(L)'
;MVRTLLPNNWVMSDVIDYVASELAMQEKARSGGEITIWYLPTTFAVKALNDFMLHPKVTPTANFEDLDMTSWPVVTPPAVPIQPDGSGCGIYVIQFMRLPILSPHYQSVTATDADRLNIVLQLVLHDSNQLKTELIAKAESFRTTNLKT
;
A
#
# COMPACT_ATOMS: atom_id res chain seq x y z
N MET A 1 5.04 11.81 -7.57
CA MET A 1 4.22 10.94 -6.71
C MET A 1 2.71 11.18 -6.88
N VAL A 2 2.09 12.20 -6.28
CA VAL A 2 0.61 12.36 -6.25
C VAL A 2 -0.06 12.46 -7.63
N ARG A 3 0.60 13.07 -8.64
CA ARG A 3 0.06 13.17 -10.01
C ARG A 3 -0.23 11.82 -10.69
N THR A 4 0.36 10.74 -10.18
CA THR A 4 0.15 9.37 -10.68
C THR A 4 -1.24 8.83 -10.30
N LEU A 5 -1.90 9.48 -9.33
CA LEU A 5 -3.28 9.21 -8.93
C LEU A 5 -4.31 10.00 -9.75
N LEU A 6 -3.91 10.79 -10.75
CA LEU A 6 -4.89 11.34 -11.70
C LEU A 6 -5.60 10.20 -12.47
N PRO A 7 -6.82 10.44 -12.97
CA PRO A 7 -7.53 9.47 -13.79
C PRO A 7 -6.67 8.97 -14.95
N ASN A 8 -6.79 7.67 -15.27
CA ASN A 8 -6.06 6.99 -16.36
C ASN A 8 -4.52 6.97 -16.24
N ASN A 9 -3.95 7.44 -15.13
CA ASN A 9 -2.51 7.35 -14.88
C ASN A 9 -2.14 6.05 -14.15
N TRP A 10 -0.94 5.56 -14.49
CA TRP A 10 -0.31 4.43 -13.81
C TRP A 10 0.20 4.88 -12.45
N VAL A 11 -0.20 4.17 -11.40
CA VAL A 11 0.24 4.45 -10.04
C VAL A 11 1.69 4.01 -9.87
N MET A 12 2.53 4.90 -9.34
CA MET A 12 3.94 4.58 -9.08
C MET A 12 4.12 3.82 -7.78
N SER A 13 5.22 3.06 -7.69
CA SER A 13 5.63 2.28 -6.51
C SER A 13 5.57 3.09 -5.22
N ASP A 14 6.04 4.34 -5.22
CA ASP A 14 6.08 5.19 -4.03
C ASP A 14 4.71 5.35 -3.35
N VAL A 15 3.63 5.39 -4.16
CA VAL A 15 2.26 5.49 -3.62
C VAL A 15 1.80 4.17 -3.03
N ILE A 16 2.14 3.05 -3.69
CA ILE A 16 1.80 1.70 -3.21
C ILE A 16 2.55 1.41 -1.90
N ASP A 17 3.85 1.72 -1.86
CA ASP A 17 4.73 1.55 -0.70
C ASP A 17 4.30 2.44 0.46
N TYR A 18 3.86 3.67 0.19
CA TYR A 18 3.26 4.54 1.20
C TYR A 18 2.02 3.87 1.82
N VAL A 19 1.07 3.40 1.02
CA VAL A 19 -0.14 2.76 1.54
C VAL A 19 0.20 1.47 2.31
N ALA A 20 1.14 0.67 1.82
CA ALA A 20 1.63 -0.51 2.53
C ALA A 20 2.22 -0.14 3.90
N SER A 21 3.01 0.93 3.98
CA SER A 21 3.55 1.45 5.24
C SER A 21 2.46 1.92 6.20
N GLU A 22 1.45 2.64 5.70
CA GLU A 22 0.29 3.06 6.50
C GLU A 22 -0.45 1.86 7.10
N LEU A 23 -0.72 0.83 6.29
CA LEU A 23 -1.38 -0.38 6.73
C LEU A 23 -0.54 -1.14 7.77
N ALA A 24 0.79 -1.19 7.61
CA ALA A 24 1.68 -1.77 8.60
C ALA A 24 1.67 -1.02 9.94
N MET A 25 1.64 0.32 9.91
CA MET A 25 1.53 1.13 11.12
C MET A 25 0.17 0.92 11.81
N GLN A 26 -0.91 0.83 11.04
CA GLN A 26 -2.25 0.54 11.56
C GLN A 26 -2.32 -0.85 12.20
N GLU A 27 -1.76 -1.88 11.55
CA GLU A 27 -1.71 -3.24 12.12
C GLU A 27 -0.92 -3.26 13.43
N LYS A 28 0.26 -2.64 13.45
CA LYS A 28 1.09 -2.55 14.67
C LYS A 28 0.38 -1.84 15.81
N ALA A 29 -0.33 -0.74 15.51
CA ALA A 29 -1.12 -0.01 16.49
C ALA A 29 -2.30 -0.84 17.02
N ARG A 30 -3.01 -1.55 16.13
CA ARG A 30 -4.15 -2.41 16.46
C ARG A 30 -3.74 -3.60 17.32
N SER A 31 -2.58 -4.21 17.07
CA SER A 31 -2.14 -5.43 17.72
C SER A 31 -1.29 -5.23 18.99
N GLY A 32 -1.04 -3.98 19.39
CA GLY A 32 -0.16 -3.69 20.52
C GLY A 32 1.31 -4.10 20.28
N GLY A 33 1.70 -4.30 19.02
CA GLY A 33 3.07 -4.65 18.62
C GLY A 33 3.23 -6.07 18.05
N GLU A 34 2.25 -6.95 18.18
CA GLU A 34 2.30 -8.31 17.61
C GLU A 34 1.79 -8.32 16.16
N ILE A 35 2.68 -8.23 15.19
CA ILE A 35 2.30 -8.07 13.78
C ILE A 35 1.87 -9.42 13.19
N THR A 36 0.59 -9.53 12.83
CA THR A 36 0.05 -10.72 12.16
C THR A 36 -0.07 -10.57 10.64
N ILE A 37 -0.07 -9.33 10.15
CA ILE A 37 -0.11 -8.99 8.72
C ILE A 37 1.12 -8.16 8.37
N TRP A 38 1.92 -8.65 7.42
CA TRP A 38 3.13 -7.99 6.97
C TRP A 38 2.92 -7.38 5.59
N TYR A 39 2.98 -6.05 5.51
CA TYR A 39 2.96 -5.31 4.26
C TYR A 39 4.39 -4.99 3.83
N LEU A 40 4.83 -5.60 2.74
CA LEU A 40 6.20 -5.46 2.24
C LEU A 40 6.25 -4.43 1.11
N PRO A 41 7.33 -3.62 1.02
CA PRO A 41 7.48 -2.66 -0.07
C PRO A 41 7.63 -3.40 -1.41
N THR A 42 7.22 -2.77 -2.50
CA THR A 42 7.31 -3.29 -3.87
C THR A 42 8.75 -3.69 -4.25
N THR A 43 9.74 -2.98 -3.72
CA THR A 43 11.17 -3.29 -3.89
C THR A 43 11.57 -4.66 -3.34
N PHE A 44 10.85 -5.18 -2.33
CA PHE A 44 11.10 -6.51 -1.77
C PHE A 44 10.89 -7.59 -2.83
N ALA A 45 9.76 -7.56 -3.55
CA ALA A 45 9.44 -8.57 -4.55
C ALA A 45 10.46 -8.58 -5.69
N VAL A 46 10.86 -7.39 -6.15
CA VAL A 46 11.89 -7.23 -7.19
C VAL A 46 13.24 -7.80 -6.73
N LYS A 47 13.67 -7.47 -5.51
CA LYS A 47 14.92 -7.98 -4.95
C LYS A 47 14.87 -9.50 -4.74
N ALA A 48 13.78 -10.02 -4.17
CA ALA A 48 13.60 -11.44 -3.93
C ALA A 48 13.69 -12.23 -5.24
N LEU A 49 12.97 -11.81 -6.28
CA LEU A 49 13.03 -12.45 -7.60
C LEU A 49 14.44 -12.38 -8.19
N ASN A 50 15.10 -11.22 -8.14
CA ASN A 50 16.47 -11.09 -8.64
C ASN A 50 17.43 -12.03 -7.91
N ASP A 51 17.36 -12.09 -6.58
CA ASP A 51 18.20 -12.96 -5.78
C ASP A 51 17.91 -14.45 -6.05
N PHE A 52 16.64 -14.85 -6.17
CA PHE A 52 16.26 -16.22 -6.56
C PHE A 52 16.79 -16.59 -7.95
N MET A 53 16.73 -15.67 -8.91
CA MET A 53 17.19 -15.90 -10.28
C MET A 53 18.72 -15.93 -10.40
N LEU A 54 19.43 -15.13 -9.60
CA LEU A 54 20.90 -15.03 -9.60
C LEU A 54 21.58 -16.09 -8.71
N HIS A 55 20.89 -16.51 -7.65
CA HIS A 55 21.38 -17.48 -6.67
C HIS A 55 20.34 -18.60 -6.49
N PRO A 56 20.24 -19.56 -7.44
CA PRO A 56 19.28 -20.66 -7.34
C PRO A 56 19.48 -21.56 -6.12
N LYS A 57 20.62 -21.42 -5.43
CA LYS A 57 20.88 -22.01 -4.11
C LYS A 57 20.67 -20.94 -3.03
N VAL A 58 19.42 -20.70 -2.68
CA VAL A 58 19.10 -19.98 -1.44
C VAL A 58 19.45 -20.92 -0.30
N THR A 59 20.48 -20.57 0.47
CA THR A 59 20.80 -21.30 1.71
C THR A 59 19.86 -20.77 2.78
N PRO A 60 18.94 -21.59 3.34
CA PRO A 60 18.06 -21.13 4.40
C PRO A 60 18.91 -20.68 5.58
N THR A 61 18.78 -19.41 5.98
CA THR A 61 19.46 -18.88 7.17
C THR A 61 18.67 -19.13 8.44
N ALA A 62 17.44 -19.64 8.32
CA ALA A 62 16.60 -20.07 9.42
C ALA A 62 16.24 -21.55 9.24
N ASN A 63 16.28 -22.31 10.33
CA ASN A 63 15.87 -23.70 10.37
C ASN A 63 14.34 -23.76 10.35
N PHE A 64 13.79 -23.77 9.14
CA PHE A 64 12.38 -24.07 8.90
C PHE A 64 12.16 -25.59 8.80
N GLU A 65 12.68 -26.35 9.77
CA GLU A 65 12.73 -27.83 9.74
C GLU A 65 11.34 -28.47 9.59
N ASP A 66 10.27 -27.71 9.87
CA ASP A 66 8.87 -28.14 9.77
C ASP A 66 8.07 -27.49 8.61
N LEU A 67 8.70 -26.68 7.74
CA LEU A 67 7.98 -26.11 6.58
C LEU A 67 7.98 -27.08 5.40
N ASP A 68 6.90 -27.85 5.28
CA ASP A 68 6.55 -28.50 4.03
C ASP A 68 5.82 -27.52 3.09
N MET A 69 6.56 -26.89 2.17
CA MET A 69 5.98 -26.00 1.16
C MET A 69 4.95 -26.70 0.25
N THR A 70 4.99 -28.03 0.12
CA THR A 70 4.03 -28.78 -0.70
C THR A 70 2.68 -28.95 -0.01
N SER A 71 2.63 -28.76 1.32
CA SER A 71 1.39 -28.75 2.10
C SER A 71 0.59 -27.45 1.96
N TRP A 72 1.13 -26.43 1.30
CA TRP A 72 0.52 -25.11 1.17
C TRP A 72 -0.29 -25.01 -0.14
N PRO A 73 -1.62 -24.97 -0.09
CA PRO A 73 -2.43 -24.88 -1.29
C PRO A 73 -2.31 -23.51 -1.94
N VAL A 74 -2.08 -23.48 -3.26
CA VAL A 74 -2.30 -22.27 -4.07
C VAL A 74 -3.79 -22.15 -4.32
N VAL A 75 -4.42 -21.18 -3.67
CA VAL A 75 -5.87 -20.94 -3.80
C VAL A 75 -6.09 -19.79 -4.78
N THR A 76 -6.82 -20.06 -5.86
CA THR A 76 -7.33 -19.02 -6.78
C THR A 76 -8.81 -18.78 -6.48
N PRO A 77 -9.17 -17.64 -5.87
CA PRO A 77 -10.56 -17.33 -5.59
C PRO A 77 -11.38 -17.22 -6.89
N PRO A 78 -12.63 -17.73 -6.95
CA PRO A 78 -13.49 -17.55 -8.11
C PRO A 78 -13.94 -16.10 -8.25
N ALA A 79 -14.08 -15.59 -9.48
CA ALA A 79 -14.62 -14.25 -9.75
C ALA A 79 -13.84 -13.07 -9.13
N VAL A 80 -12.51 -13.15 -9.13
CA VAL A 80 -11.66 -11.97 -8.85
C VAL A 80 -11.97 -10.88 -9.89
N PRO A 81 -12.24 -9.63 -9.47
CA PRO A 81 -12.49 -8.52 -10.38
C PRO A 81 -11.38 -8.37 -11.42
N ILE A 82 -11.77 -8.25 -12.69
CA ILE A 82 -10.85 -8.04 -13.81
C ILE A 82 -10.84 -6.55 -14.12
N GLN A 83 -9.65 -5.96 -14.12
CA GLN A 83 -9.49 -4.57 -14.51
C GLN A 83 -9.83 -4.38 -16.02
N PRO A 84 -10.56 -3.32 -16.39
CA PRO A 84 -10.91 -3.06 -17.79
C PRO A 84 -9.70 -2.61 -18.63
N ASP A 85 -8.71 -1.99 -17.99
CA ASP A 85 -7.46 -1.52 -18.60
C ASP A 85 -6.28 -1.62 -17.63
N GLY A 86 -5.07 -1.28 -18.09
CA GLY A 86 -3.85 -1.35 -17.31
C GLY A 86 -3.64 -0.22 -16.29
N SER A 87 -4.35 0.91 -16.41
CA SER A 87 -4.12 2.09 -15.58
C SER A 87 -4.60 1.90 -14.13
N GLY A 88 -5.60 1.03 -13.93
CA GLY A 88 -6.20 0.73 -12.63
C GLY A 88 -5.42 -0.25 -11.75
N CYS A 89 -4.37 -0.91 -12.27
CA CYS A 89 -3.73 -2.04 -11.60
C CYS A 89 -3.21 -1.71 -10.19
N GLY A 90 -2.54 -0.57 -10.02
CA GLY A 90 -2.03 -0.14 -8.72
C GLY A 90 -3.14 0.21 -7.73
N ILE A 91 -4.31 0.67 -8.21
CA ILE A 91 -5.47 0.92 -7.36
C ILE A 91 -6.10 -0.39 -6.91
N TYR A 92 -6.24 -1.38 -7.80
CA TYR A 92 -6.69 -2.72 -7.43
C TYR A 92 -5.79 -3.33 -6.35
N VAL A 93 -4.46 -3.27 -6.53
CA VAL A 93 -3.49 -3.74 -5.53
C VAL A 93 -3.72 -3.07 -4.18
N ILE A 94 -3.84 -1.73 -4.15
CA ILE A 94 -4.11 -0.97 -2.92
C ILE A 94 -5.41 -1.41 -2.26
N GLN A 95 -6.48 -1.61 -3.03
CA GLN A 95 -7.78 -2.00 -2.47
C GLN A 95 -7.78 -3.45 -1.97
N PHE A 96 -7.08 -4.37 -2.65
CA PHE A 96 -6.87 -5.71 -2.13
C PHE A 96 -6.06 -5.72 -0.83
N MET A 97 -5.01 -4.90 -0.72
CA MET A 97 -4.23 -4.78 0.53
C MET A 97 -5.07 -4.30 1.73
N ARG A 98 -6.12 -3.52 1.48
CA ARG A 98 -7.04 -3.01 2.51
C ARG A 98 -8.07 -4.04 2.97
N LEU A 99 -8.27 -5.12 2.23
CA LEU A 99 -9.16 -6.19 2.66
C LEU A 99 -8.49 -7.08 3.72
N PRO A 100 -9.27 -7.63 4.67
CA PRO A 100 -8.78 -8.69 5.52
C PRO A 100 -8.25 -9.88 4.72
N ILE A 101 -7.23 -10.55 5.24
CA ILE A 101 -6.74 -11.82 4.71
C ILE A 101 -7.92 -12.80 4.62
N LEU A 102 -8.10 -13.42 3.45
CA LEU A 102 -9.22 -14.33 3.15
C LEU A 102 -10.62 -13.69 3.26
N SER A 103 -10.73 -12.37 3.10
CA SER A 103 -12.03 -11.67 3.06
C SER A 103 -12.95 -12.32 2.02
N PRO A 104 -14.21 -12.66 2.38
CA PRO A 104 -15.17 -13.22 1.43
C PRO A 104 -15.72 -12.16 0.45
N HIS A 105 -15.34 -10.89 0.62
CA HIS A 105 -15.85 -9.76 -0.15
C HIS A 105 -14.88 -9.27 -1.23
N TYR A 106 -13.92 -10.08 -1.64
CA TYR A 106 -12.92 -9.67 -2.64
C TYR A 106 -13.52 -9.30 -4.00
N GLN A 107 -14.75 -9.74 -4.31
CA GLN A 107 -15.44 -9.38 -5.56
C GLN A 107 -15.94 -7.93 -5.58
N SER A 108 -16.02 -7.25 -4.43
CA SER A 108 -16.43 -5.85 -4.38
C SER A 108 -15.26 -4.87 -4.58
N VAL A 109 -14.05 -5.36 -4.84
CA VAL A 109 -12.89 -4.51 -5.08
C VAL A 109 -13.06 -3.78 -6.41
N THR A 110 -12.94 -2.45 -6.37
CA THR A 110 -13.02 -1.56 -7.52
C THR A 110 -11.79 -0.68 -7.64
N ALA A 111 -11.58 -0.09 -8.81
CA ALA A 111 -10.55 0.91 -9.06
C ALA A 111 -11.14 2.13 -9.76
N THR A 112 -11.79 3.00 -8.97
CA THR A 112 -12.49 4.18 -9.47
C THR A 112 -11.68 5.47 -9.27
N ASP A 113 -12.12 6.56 -9.89
CA ASP A 113 -11.54 7.89 -9.62
C ASP A 113 -11.81 8.36 -8.18
N ALA A 114 -12.90 7.90 -7.56
CA ALA A 114 -13.15 8.13 -6.13
C ALA A 114 -12.10 7.41 -5.26
N ASP A 115 -11.71 6.19 -5.63
CA ASP A 115 -10.65 5.44 -4.94
C ASP A 115 -9.31 6.17 -5.04
N ARG A 116 -9.00 6.70 -6.23
CA ARG A 116 -7.81 7.54 -6.46
C ARG A 116 -7.83 8.78 -5.58
N LEU A 117 -8.95 9.51 -5.56
CA LEU A 117 -9.12 10.70 -4.72
C LEU A 117 -8.94 10.38 -3.23
N ASN A 118 -9.50 9.27 -2.76
CA ASN A 118 -9.36 8.85 -1.37
C ASN A 118 -7.88 8.61 -0.99
N ILE A 119 -7.09 8.02 -1.88
CA ILE A 119 -5.64 7.86 -1.65
C ILE A 119 -4.93 9.22 -1.64
N VAL A 120 -5.29 10.13 -2.55
CA VAL A 120 -4.76 11.51 -2.56
C VAL A 120 -5.05 12.20 -1.23
N LEU A 121 -6.28 12.11 -0.73
CA LEU A 121 -6.68 12.73 0.53
C LEU A 121 -5.89 12.13 1.70
N GLN A 122 -5.70 10.81 1.75
CA GLN A 122 -4.86 10.18 2.77
C GLN A 122 -3.43 10.73 2.73
N LEU A 123 -2.79 10.78 1.56
CA LEU A 123 -1.43 11.32 1.40
C LEU A 123 -1.32 12.79 1.81
N VAL A 124 -2.23 13.63 1.32
CA VAL A 124 -2.18 15.08 1.51
C VAL A 124 -2.49 15.45 2.95
N LEU A 125 -3.44 14.75 3.57
CA LEU A 125 -3.92 15.06 4.92
C LEU A 125 -3.13 14.34 6.02
N HIS A 126 -2.26 13.39 5.69
CA HIS A 126 -1.46 12.68 6.70
C HIS A 126 -0.61 13.63 7.53
N ASP A 127 -0.42 13.31 8.81
CA ASP A 127 0.28 14.19 9.76
C ASP A 127 1.79 14.22 9.50
N SER A 128 2.34 13.21 8.84
CA SER A 128 3.74 13.22 8.38
C SER A 128 3.97 14.05 7.12
N ASN A 129 2.93 14.62 6.49
CA ASN A 129 3.10 15.49 5.34
C ASN A 129 3.66 16.87 5.77
N GLN A 130 4.98 17.02 5.71
CA GLN A 130 5.66 18.25 6.09
C GLN A 130 5.20 19.47 5.28
N LEU A 131 4.87 19.30 4.00
CA LEU A 131 4.36 20.40 3.16
C LEU A 131 3.01 20.92 3.64
N LYS A 132 2.11 20.03 4.12
CA LYS A 132 0.85 20.42 4.76
C LYS A 132 1.15 21.26 6.01
N THR A 133 2.03 20.77 6.88
CA THR A 133 2.39 21.45 8.13
C THR A 133 3.00 22.83 7.87
N GLU A 134 3.93 22.94 6.91
CA GLU A 134 4.53 24.21 6.51
C GLU A 134 3.51 25.19 5.93
N LEU A 135 2.59 24.71 5.10
CA LEU A 135 1.55 25.53 4.48
C LEU A 135 0.60 26.10 5.55
N ILE A 136 0.17 25.27 6.51
CA ILE A 136 -0.66 25.70 7.64
C ILE A 136 0.09 26.77 8.45
N ALA A 137 1.35 26.53 8.81
CA ALA A 137 2.15 27.49 9.58
C ALA A 137 2.32 28.83 8.84
N LYS A 138 2.55 28.80 7.52
CA LYS A 138 2.61 30.02 6.69
C LYS A 138 1.28 30.76 6.64
N ALA A 139 0.17 30.04 6.50
CA ALA A 139 -1.16 30.63 6.49
C ALA A 139 -1.52 31.29 7.84
N GLU A 140 -1.16 30.65 8.96
CA GLU A 140 -1.34 31.21 10.30
C GLU A 140 -0.48 32.45 10.54
N SER A 141 0.77 32.44 10.09
CA SER A 141 1.67 33.60 10.14
C SER A 141 1.11 34.77 9.31
N PHE A 142 0.60 34.50 8.10
CA PHE A 142 -0.04 35.52 7.28
C PHE A 142 -1.28 36.10 7.97
N ARG A 143 -2.15 35.25 8.53
CA ARG A 143 -3.37 35.67 9.24
C ARG A 143 -3.05 36.55 10.45
N THR A 144 -2.12 36.13 11.29
CA THR A 144 -1.72 36.89 12.49
C THR A 144 -1.06 38.23 12.16
N THR A 145 -0.29 38.29 11.08
CA THR A 145 0.41 39.52 10.66
C THR A 145 -0.51 40.51 9.97
N ASN A 146 -1.43 40.04 9.12
CA ASN A 146 -2.16 40.91 8.17
C ASN A 146 -3.66 41.02 8.44
N LEU A 147 -4.26 40.08 9.16
CA LEU A 147 -5.72 39.99 9.35
C LEU A 147 -6.10 40.20 10.82
N LYS A 148 -5.43 41.13 11.51
CA LYS A 148 -5.72 41.49 12.92
C LYS A 148 -7.23 41.51 13.16
N THR A 149 -7.67 40.61 14.03
CA THR A 149 -8.93 40.75 14.77
C THR A 149 -8.65 41.56 16.03
#